data_AF-A0A811PRV3-F1
#
_entry.id   AF-A0A811PRV3-F1
#
_cell.length_a   1.000
_cell.length_b   1.000
_cell.length_c   1.000
_cell.angle_alpha   90.00
_cell.angle_beta   90.00
_cell.angle_gamma   90.00
#
_symmetry.space_group_name_H-M   'P 1'
#
loop_
_entity.id
_entity.type
_entity.pdbx_description
1 polymer ?
#
loop_
_entity_poly.entity_id
_entity_poly.type
_entity_poly.pdbx_seq_one_letter_code
_entity_poly.pdbx_strand_id
1 'polypeptide(L)'
;MAEPLSNGAVYQSVPESYVLPEHKRPGRSPPSSAAAIPVVDLGGDDPDRMAEQIVAAGREFGFFQVINHGVPEDVMGAMMRAAEEFFKLPTEEKMVHYSTDSTKLPRFHTSVGKEQEQLLYWRDCLKIGCYPFEEFRHQWPEKPAGLAAALEPYTAAVRGVALRVLRLAASGMGLADEAHFEAGGELTAGPVIMNVNHYVACPDPSLTLGIAPHCDPNVVTVLMDNGVRGL
;
A
#
# COMPACT_ATOMS: atom_id res chain seq x y z
N MET A 1 8.21 -21.45 -10.52
CA MET A 1 7.85 -20.03 -10.33
C MET A 1 6.41 -19.87 -10.79
N ALA A 2 5.57 -19.17 -10.04
CA ALA A 2 4.22 -18.86 -10.51
C ALA A 2 4.32 -17.79 -11.61
N GLU A 3 3.55 -17.96 -12.68
CA GLU A 3 3.41 -16.93 -13.71
C GLU A 3 2.72 -15.69 -13.11
N PRO A 4 3.19 -14.47 -13.42
CA PRO A 4 2.50 -13.25 -13.00
C PRO A 4 1.07 -13.19 -13.51
N LEU A 5 0.15 -12.66 -12.70
CA LEU A 5 -1.24 -12.44 -13.13
C LEU A 5 -1.34 -11.34 -14.19
N SER A 6 -0.43 -10.37 -14.15
CA SER A 6 -0.34 -9.26 -15.09
C SER A 6 0.36 -9.64 -16.40
N ASN A 7 0.35 -10.90 -16.83
CA ASN A 7 1.02 -11.37 -18.05
C ASN A 7 0.27 -11.03 -19.37
N GLY A 8 -0.84 -10.30 -19.29
CA GLY A 8 -1.68 -9.94 -20.44
C GLY A 8 -2.78 -10.97 -20.77
N ALA A 9 -2.87 -12.06 -20.02
CA ALA A 9 -3.93 -13.05 -20.20
C ALA A 9 -5.30 -12.52 -19.70
N VAL A 10 -6.36 -13.00 -20.35
CA VAL A 10 -7.74 -12.83 -19.86
C VAL A 10 -8.17 -14.13 -19.20
N TYR A 11 -8.33 -14.11 -17.88
CA TYR A 11 -8.71 -15.28 -17.10
C TYR A 11 -10.20 -15.57 -17.24
N GLN A 12 -10.54 -16.78 -17.71
CA GLN A 12 -11.94 -17.24 -17.84
C GLN A 12 -12.44 -17.97 -16.58
N SER A 13 -11.52 -18.46 -15.75
CA SER A 13 -11.81 -19.13 -14.48
C SER A 13 -10.68 -18.88 -13.49
N VAL A 14 -10.98 -18.93 -12.20
CA VAL A 14 -9.98 -18.88 -11.13
C VAL A 14 -9.26 -20.24 -11.08
N PRO A 15 -7.93 -20.32 -11.28
CA PRO A 15 -7.19 -21.57 -11.15
C PRO A 15 -7.26 -22.10 -9.72
N GLU A 16 -7.22 -23.43 -9.56
CA GLU A 16 -7.41 -24.11 -8.27
C GLU A 16 -6.46 -23.60 -7.18
N SER A 17 -5.22 -23.23 -7.52
CA SER A 17 -4.23 -22.68 -6.60
C SER A 17 -4.62 -21.33 -5.98
N TYR A 18 -5.57 -20.61 -6.57
CA TYR A 18 -6.12 -19.35 -6.06
C TYR A 18 -7.48 -19.52 -5.38
N VAL A 19 -8.08 -20.70 -5.45
CA VAL A 19 -9.37 -20.99 -4.83
C VAL A 19 -9.16 -21.20 -3.34
N LEU A 20 -9.68 -20.28 -2.54
CA LEU A 20 -9.61 -20.35 -1.09
C LEU A 20 -10.51 -21.48 -0.56
N PRO A 21 -10.14 -22.12 0.56
CA PRO A 21 -11.04 -22.99 1.31
C PRO A 21 -12.34 -22.27 1.65
N GLU A 22 -13.48 -22.98 1.70
CA GLU A 22 -14.81 -22.36 1.87
C GLU A 22 -14.90 -21.38 3.05
N HIS A 23 -14.28 -21.70 4.18
CA HIS A 23 -14.27 -20.86 5.38
C HIS A 23 -13.36 -19.62 5.29
N LYS A 24 -12.49 -19.54 4.26
CA LYS A 24 -11.63 -18.39 3.95
C LYS A 24 -12.14 -17.58 2.75
N ARG A 25 -13.17 -18.05 2.03
CA ARG A 25 -13.72 -17.33 0.88
C ARG A 25 -14.42 -16.04 1.32
N PRO A 26 -14.46 -15.00 0.48
CA PRO A 26 -15.27 -13.82 0.73
C PRO A 26 -16.70 -14.21 1.05
N GLY A 27 -17.21 -13.77 2.20
CA GLY A 27 -18.60 -14.02 2.59
C GLY A 27 -19.56 -13.41 1.56
N ARG A 28 -20.69 -14.08 1.30
CA ARG A 28 -21.76 -13.58 0.41
C ARG A 28 -22.60 -12.46 1.03
N SER A 29 -22.40 -12.18 2.31
CA SER A 29 -23.19 -11.20 3.03
C SER A 29 -22.62 -9.79 2.82
N PRO A 30 -23.44 -8.79 2.46
CA PRO A 30 -23.00 -7.40 2.51
C PRO A 30 -22.55 -7.07 3.94
N PRO A 31 -21.53 -6.22 4.13
CA PRO A 31 -21.11 -5.81 5.46
C PRO A 31 -22.31 -5.23 6.21
N SER A 32 -22.59 -5.77 7.40
CA SER A 32 -23.66 -5.27 8.27
C SER A 32 -23.34 -3.83 8.63
N SER A 33 -24.17 -2.87 8.17
CA SER A 33 -24.06 -1.42 8.42
C SER A 33 -22.60 -0.95 8.57
N ALA A 34 -21.89 -0.78 7.45
CA ALA A 34 -20.55 -0.23 7.44
C ALA A 34 -20.54 1.09 8.25
N ALA A 35 -19.97 1.06 9.46
CA ALA A 35 -19.64 2.28 10.16
C ALA A 35 -18.78 3.11 9.20
N ALA A 36 -19.20 4.35 8.93
CA ALA A 36 -18.47 5.20 8.00
C ALA A 36 -17.06 5.43 8.58
N ILE A 37 -16.03 5.01 7.84
CA ILE A 37 -14.64 5.23 8.22
C ILE A 37 -14.45 6.75 8.45
N PRO A 38 -13.90 7.18 9.59
CA PRO A 38 -13.71 8.60 9.89
C PRO A 38 -12.90 9.31 8.81
N VAL A 39 -13.24 10.57 8.56
CA VAL A 39 -12.50 11.44 7.64
C VAL A 39 -11.93 12.60 8.44
N VAL A 40 -10.61 12.80 8.35
CA VAL A 40 -9.89 13.90 8.98
C VAL A 40 -9.47 14.90 7.92
N ASP A 41 -9.86 16.17 8.09
CA ASP A 41 -9.45 17.25 7.21
C ASP A 41 -8.11 17.83 7.68
N LEU A 42 -7.04 17.56 6.93
CA LEU A 42 -5.71 18.08 7.23
C LEU A 42 -5.50 19.51 6.69
N GLY A 43 -6.46 20.11 5.99
CA GLY A 43 -6.42 21.51 5.56
C GLY A 43 -6.92 22.49 6.62
N GLY A 44 -7.42 22.00 7.75
CA GLY A 44 -7.96 22.80 8.84
C GLY A 44 -6.94 23.69 9.55
N ASP A 45 -7.44 24.70 10.25
CA ASP A 45 -6.69 25.70 11.01
C ASP A 45 -6.58 25.40 12.51
N ASP A 46 -7.18 24.31 12.97
CA ASP A 46 -7.20 23.86 14.37
C ASP A 46 -6.47 22.52 14.56
N PRO A 47 -5.16 22.56 14.89
CA PRO A 47 -4.36 21.36 15.13
C PRO A 47 -4.85 20.49 16.28
N ASP A 48 -5.40 21.08 17.35
CA ASP A 48 -5.85 20.34 18.53
C ASP A 48 -7.07 19.50 18.17
N ARG A 49 -8.03 20.08 17.44
CA ARG A 49 -9.18 19.35 16.91
C ARG A 49 -8.76 18.24 15.94
N MET A 50 -7.80 18.51 15.04
CA MET A 50 -7.27 17.47 14.14
C MET A 50 -6.64 16.32 14.93
N ALA A 51 -5.87 16.62 15.97
CA ALA A 51 -5.24 15.64 16.84
C ALA A 51 -6.29 14.79 17.58
N GLU A 52 -7.32 15.41 18.16
CA GLU A 52 -8.43 14.70 18.79
C GLU A 52 -9.15 13.75 17.83
N GLN A 53 -9.42 14.20 16.60
CA GLN A 53 -10.07 13.38 15.57
C GLN A 53 -9.20 12.18 15.16
N ILE A 54 -7.89 12.37 14.98
CA ILE A 54 -6.94 11.30 14.65
C ILE A 54 -6.89 10.27 15.78
N VAL A 55 -6.77 10.71 17.04
CA VAL A 55 -6.72 9.81 18.19
C VAL A 55 -8.03 9.06 18.37
N ALA A 56 -9.18 9.72 18.23
CA ALA A 56 -10.48 9.09 18.32
C ALA A 56 -10.65 8.00 17.24
N ALA A 57 -10.34 8.34 15.98
CA ALA A 57 -10.43 7.40 14.86
C ALA A 57 -9.45 6.23 14.99
N GLY A 58 -8.21 6.50 15.41
CA GLY A 58 -7.21 5.46 15.68
C GLY A 58 -7.64 4.51 16.80
N ARG A 59 -8.28 5.02 17.85
CA ARG A 59 -8.75 4.21 18.99
C ARG A 59 -9.97 3.36 18.66
N GLU A 60 -10.93 3.90 17.92
CA GLU A 60 -12.20 3.23 17.62
C GLU A 60 -12.07 2.29 16.40
N PHE A 61 -11.37 2.72 15.36
CA PHE A 61 -11.31 2.00 14.08
C PHE A 61 -9.93 1.44 13.75
N GLY A 62 -8.85 2.07 14.25
CA GLY A 62 -7.49 1.82 13.76
C GLY A 62 -7.29 2.23 12.30
N PHE A 63 -8.24 2.97 11.72
CA PHE A 63 -8.28 3.33 10.30
C PHE A 63 -9.06 4.64 10.11
N PHE A 64 -8.60 5.49 9.20
CA PHE A 64 -9.29 6.73 8.82
C PHE A 64 -8.82 7.21 7.46
N GLN A 65 -9.62 8.05 6.82
CA GLN A 65 -9.26 8.78 5.61
C GLN A 65 -8.75 10.16 5.97
N VAL A 66 -7.84 10.70 5.15
CA VAL A 66 -7.41 12.10 5.24
C VAL A 66 -7.77 12.83 3.94
N ILE A 67 -8.25 14.06 4.06
CA ILE A 67 -8.50 14.96 2.92
C ILE A 67 -7.71 16.26 3.10
N ASN A 68 -7.58 17.05 2.03
CA ASN A 68 -6.79 18.29 2.01
C ASN A 68 -5.37 18.10 2.59
N HIS A 69 -4.77 16.94 2.32
CA HIS A 69 -3.48 16.52 2.88
C HIS A 69 -2.26 17.25 2.29
N GLY A 70 -2.45 18.06 1.23
CA GLY A 70 -1.41 18.90 0.64
C GLY A 70 -0.49 18.21 -0.37
N VAL A 71 -0.62 16.89 -0.57
CA VAL A 71 0.01 16.18 -1.70
C VAL A 71 -0.61 16.66 -3.02
N PRO A 72 0.18 17.18 -3.98
CA PRO A 72 -0.35 17.63 -5.26
C PRO A 72 -0.96 16.48 -6.09
N GLU A 73 -2.10 16.74 -6.75
CA GLU A 73 -2.79 15.74 -7.58
C GLU A 73 -1.95 15.25 -8.76
N ASP A 74 -1.11 16.11 -9.34
CA ASP A 74 -0.21 15.77 -10.43
C ASP A 74 0.89 14.80 -9.98
N VAL A 75 1.38 14.94 -8.73
CA VAL A 75 2.34 14.02 -8.10
C VAL A 75 1.71 12.65 -7.86
N MET A 76 0.50 12.60 -7.29
CA MET A 76 -0.25 11.36 -7.11
C MET A 76 -0.55 10.68 -8.44
N GLY A 77 -1.04 11.45 -9.41
CA GLY A 77 -1.36 10.96 -10.75
C GLY A 77 -0.14 10.47 -11.52
N ALA A 78 1.02 11.12 -11.37
CA ALA A 78 2.27 10.67 -11.98
C ALA A 78 2.70 9.31 -11.42
N MET A 79 2.62 9.12 -10.10
CA MET A 79 2.95 7.84 -9.48
C MET A 79 1.98 6.74 -9.89
N MET A 80 0.67 7.02 -9.93
CA MET A 80 -0.35 6.05 -10.38
C MET A 80 -0.12 5.62 -11.84
N ARG A 81 0.16 6.57 -12.74
CA ARG A 81 0.47 6.26 -14.15
C ARG A 81 1.73 5.41 -14.28
N ALA A 82 2.80 5.77 -13.57
CA ALA A 82 4.04 4.99 -13.60
C ALA A 82 3.85 3.56 -13.04
N ALA A 83 3.04 3.40 -11.99
CA ALA A 83 2.66 2.10 -11.48
C ALA A 83 1.91 1.27 -12.54
N GLU A 84 0.89 1.84 -13.18
CA GLU A 84 0.17 1.16 -14.26
C GLU A 84 1.08 0.76 -15.43
N GLU A 85 1.96 1.67 -15.85
CA GLU A 85 2.93 1.42 -16.92
C GLU A 85 3.87 0.27 -16.58
N PHE A 86 4.33 0.16 -15.32
CA PHE A 86 5.13 -0.97 -14.87
C PHE A 86 4.40 -2.30 -15.06
N PHE A 87 3.13 -2.40 -14.65
CA PHE A 87 2.37 -3.65 -14.80
C PHE A 87 1.98 -3.96 -16.26
N LYS A 88 1.97 -2.95 -17.14
CA LYS A 88 1.80 -3.10 -18.59
C LYS A 88 3.07 -3.53 -19.33
N LEU A 89 4.24 -3.52 -18.69
CA LEU A 89 5.48 -4.01 -19.30
C LEU A 89 5.38 -5.50 -19.68
N PRO A 90 6.16 -5.96 -20.69
CA PRO A 90 6.30 -7.39 -20.97
C PRO A 90 6.69 -8.18 -19.71
N THR A 91 6.21 -9.42 -19.62
CA THR A 91 6.45 -10.29 -18.47
C THR A 91 7.94 -10.42 -18.17
N GLU A 92 8.77 -10.58 -19.20
CA GLU A 92 10.22 -10.73 -19.09
C GLU A 92 10.87 -9.55 -18.38
N GLU A 93 10.39 -8.32 -18.65
CA GLU A 93 10.93 -7.11 -18.05
C GLU A 93 10.56 -7.00 -16.56
N LYS A 94 9.34 -7.36 -16.19
CA LYS A 94 8.92 -7.40 -14.77
C LYS A 94 9.67 -8.49 -14.01
N MET A 95 9.88 -9.64 -14.65
CA MET A 95 10.53 -10.81 -14.04
C MET A 95 12.01 -10.59 -13.72
N VAL A 96 12.67 -9.56 -14.29
CA VAL A 96 14.03 -9.14 -13.86
C VAL A 96 14.07 -8.81 -12.37
N HIS A 97 12.97 -8.30 -11.81
CA HIS A 97 12.85 -7.97 -10.39
C HIS A 97 12.25 -9.10 -9.55
N TYR A 98 11.93 -10.26 -10.14
CA TYR A 98 11.26 -11.34 -9.42
C TYR A 98 12.15 -11.90 -8.30
N SER A 99 11.55 -12.16 -7.12
CA SER A 99 12.21 -12.88 -6.04
C SER A 99 11.23 -13.49 -5.05
N THR A 100 11.55 -14.70 -4.58
CA THR A 100 10.86 -15.33 -3.44
C THR A 100 11.38 -14.84 -2.08
N ASP A 101 12.60 -14.29 -2.03
CA ASP A 101 13.15 -13.63 -0.84
C ASP A 101 12.39 -12.33 -0.55
N SER A 102 11.69 -12.29 0.59
CA SER A 102 10.86 -11.16 1.03
C SER A 102 11.64 -9.92 1.48
N THR A 103 12.94 -10.07 1.70
CA THR A 103 13.86 -9.00 2.11
C THR A 103 14.49 -8.25 0.94
N LYS A 104 14.50 -8.84 -0.26
CA LYS A 104 15.05 -8.22 -1.47
C LYS A 104 14.27 -6.95 -1.84
N LEU A 105 14.99 -5.93 -2.30
CA LEU A 105 14.46 -4.69 -2.88
C LEU A 105 15.27 -4.32 -4.15
N PRO A 106 14.64 -3.77 -5.19
CA PRO A 106 13.21 -3.92 -5.48
C PRO A 106 12.86 -5.40 -5.66
N ARG A 107 11.61 -5.74 -5.39
CA ARG A 107 11.10 -7.10 -5.51
C ARG A 107 9.76 -7.09 -6.20
N PHE A 108 9.71 -7.68 -7.38
CA PHE A 108 8.49 -8.12 -8.00
C PHE A 108 8.13 -9.51 -7.45
N HIS A 109 6.87 -9.71 -7.11
CA HIS A 109 6.36 -11.03 -6.78
C HIS A 109 4.89 -11.14 -7.13
N THR A 110 4.49 -12.34 -7.52
CA THR A 110 3.09 -12.73 -7.63
C THR A 110 2.77 -13.67 -6.47
N SER A 111 1.53 -13.61 -5.96
CA SER A 111 0.94 -14.78 -5.33
C SER A 111 1.78 -15.43 -4.23
N VAL A 112 2.06 -14.67 -3.16
CA VAL A 112 2.82 -15.22 -2.02
C VAL A 112 1.84 -15.92 -1.08
N GLY A 113 1.83 -17.24 -1.16
CA GLY A 113 1.23 -18.12 -0.14
C GLY A 113 2.20 -18.41 1.00
N LYS A 114 1.68 -18.82 2.16
CA LYS A 114 2.51 -19.52 3.15
C LYS A 114 2.87 -20.89 2.55
N GLU A 115 4.15 -21.28 2.58
CA GLU A 115 4.65 -22.54 1.99
C GLU A 115 3.85 -23.77 2.46
N GLN A 116 3.31 -23.71 3.68
CA GLN A 116 2.52 -24.79 4.29
C GLN A 116 1.09 -24.91 3.75
N GLU A 117 0.53 -23.85 3.15
CA GLU A 117 -0.88 -23.84 2.68
C GLU A 117 -1.01 -23.92 1.15
N GLN A 118 0.04 -23.67 0.37
CA GLN A 118 0.00 -23.58 -1.12
C GLN A 118 -1.10 -22.64 -1.69
N LEU A 119 -1.70 -21.77 -0.86
CA LEU A 119 -2.76 -20.86 -1.27
C LEU A 119 -2.18 -19.58 -1.87
N LEU A 120 -2.57 -19.27 -3.10
CA LEU A 120 -2.18 -18.05 -3.80
C LEU A 120 -3.27 -16.98 -3.64
N TYR A 121 -2.85 -15.72 -3.67
CA TYR A 121 -3.74 -14.55 -3.63
C TYR A 121 -3.69 -13.82 -4.96
N TRP A 122 -4.84 -13.32 -5.42
CA TRP A 122 -5.07 -12.76 -6.75
C TRP A 122 -4.46 -11.35 -6.92
N ARG A 123 -3.12 -11.27 -6.82
CA ARG A 123 -2.37 -10.01 -6.87
C ARG A 123 -0.92 -10.21 -7.31
N ASP A 124 -0.47 -9.30 -8.16
CA ASP A 124 0.95 -9.02 -8.37
C ASP A 124 1.38 -7.78 -7.57
N CYS A 125 2.62 -7.77 -7.09
CA CYS A 125 3.14 -6.66 -6.29
C CYS A 125 4.58 -6.33 -6.70
N LEU A 126 4.88 -5.03 -6.82
CA LEU A 126 6.23 -4.50 -6.85
C LEU A 126 6.51 -3.80 -5.52
N LYS A 127 7.41 -4.37 -4.72
CA LYS A 127 7.90 -3.83 -3.46
C LYS A 127 9.18 -3.05 -3.69
N ILE A 128 9.23 -1.78 -3.29
CA ILE A 128 10.33 -0.85 -3.56
C ILE A 128 10.76 -0.18 -2.26
N GLY A 129 12.06 -0.07 -2.02
CA GLY A 129 12.59 0.83 -0.99
C GLY A 129 12.62 2.25 -1.53
N CYS A 130 12.09 3.20 -0.76
CA CYS A 130 11.85 4.56 -1.26
C CYS A 130 12.61 5.64 -0.48
N TYR A 131 12.83 5.46 0.82
CA TYR A 131 13.58 6.39 1.67
C TYR A 131 14.36 5.60 2.73
N PRO A 132 15.60 5.98 3.10
CA PRO A 132 16.36 7.15 2.63
C PRO A 132 16.76 7.10 1.15
N PHE A 133 16.71 8.23 0.45
CA PHE A 133 16.85 8.24 -1.01
C PHE A 133 18.24 7.83 -1.48
N GLU A 134 19.27 8.22 -0.75
CA GLU A 134 20.67 7.86 -0.97
C GLU A 134 20.90 6.34 -0.91
N GLU A 135 20.12 5.63 -0.10
CA GLU A 135 20.21 4.18 0.06
C GLU A 135 19.48 3.43 -1.06
N PHE A 136 18.35 3.96 -1.54
CA PHE A 136 17.47 3.20 -2.44
C PHE A 136 17.47 3.65 -3.90
N ARG A 137 17.80 4.91 -4.21
CA ARG A 137 17.66 5.46 -5.57
C ARG A 137 18.41 4.65 -6.64
N HIS A 138 19.57 4.11 -6.29
CA HIS A 138 20.39 3.29 -7.19
C HIS A 138 19.79 1.90 -7.48
N GLN A 139 18.77 1.48 -6.73
CA GLN A 139 18.11 0.17 -6.87
C GLN A 139 16.78 0.28 -7.63
N TRP A 140 16.25 1.48 -7.86
CA TRP A 140 14.93 1.65 -8.46
C TRP A 140 14.87 1.05 -9.88
N PRO A 141 13.76 0.42 -10.27
CA PRO A 141 13.60 -0.08 -11.63
C PRO A 141 13.78 1.05 -12.65
N GLU A 142 14.63 0.82 -13.66
CA GLU A 142 14.84 1.76 -14.78
C GLU A 142 13.60 1.86 -15.68
N LYS A 143 12.74 0.84 -15.62
CA LYS A 143 11.52 0.75 -16.42
C LYS A 143 10.29 0.70 -15.51
N PRO A 144 9.20 1.39 -15.90
CA PRO A 144 9.11 2.34 -17.01
C PRO A 144 9.97 3.59 -16.74
N ALA A 145 10.39 4.30 -17.78
CA ALA A 145 11.31 5.43 -17.66
C ALA A 145 10.80 6.54 -16.71
N GLY A 146 9.48 6.66 -16.55
CA GLY A 146 8.84 7.62 -15.64
C GLY A 146 8.79 7.18 -14.16
N LEU A 147 9.09 5.92 -13.83
CA LEU A 147 8.92 5.40 -12.47
C LEU A 147 9.83 6.09 -11.46
N ALA A 148 11.13 6.13 -11.73
CA ALA A 148 12.09 6.77 -10.84
C ALA A 148 11.78 8.28 -10.64
N ALA A 149 11.37 8.96 -11.72
CA ALA A 149 11.02 10.38 -11.67
C ALA A 149 9.73 10.66 -10.87
N ALA A 150 8.78 9.72 -10.86
CA ALA A 150 7.54 9.82 -10.08
C ALA A 150 7.72 9.40 -8.61
N LEU A 151 8.58 8.41 -8.35
CA LEU A 151 8.79 7.84 -7.01
C LEU A 151 9.28 8.86 -5.99
N GLU A 152 10.29 9.67 -6.34
CA GLU A 152 10.92 10.57 -5.38
C GLU A 152 9.98 11.68 -4.89
N PRO A 153 9.33 12.48 -5.76
CA PRO A 153 8.39 13.51 -5.32
C PRO A 153 7.20 12.94 -4.56
N TYR A 154 6.67 11.81 -5.03
CA TYR A 154 5.55 11.13 -4.36
C TYR A 154 5.94 10.63 -2.96
N THR A 155 7.09 9.96 -2.85
CA THR A 155 7.60 9.47 -1.56
C THR A 155 7.82 10.61 -0.58
N ALA A 156 8.46 11.70 -1.01
CA ALA A 156 8.69 12.86 -0.17
C ALA A 156 7.37 13.48 0.35
N ALA A 157 6.40 13.69 -0.55
CA ALA A 157 5.12 14.29 -0.20
C ALA A 157 4.29 13.39 0.74
N VAL A 158 4.16 12.10 0.43
CA VAL A 158 3.40 11.14 1.25
C VAL A 158 4.07 10.90 2.61
N ARG A 159 5.41 10.82 2.65
CA ARG A 159 6.14 10.75 3.92
C ARG A 159 5.88 11.99 4.77
N GLY A 160 5.82 13.18 4.17
CA GLY A 160 5.43 14.41 4.86
C GLY A 160 4.04 14.32 5.50
N VAL A 161 3.04 13.79 4.79
CA VAL A 161 1.70 13.54 5.35
C VAL A 161 1.76 12.56 6.50
N ALA A 162 2.45 11.43 6.34
CA ALA A 162 2.56 10.40 7.38
C ALA A 162 3.19 10.96 8.67
N LEU A 163 4.28 11.72 8.55
CA LEU A 163 4.91 12.37 9.70
C LEU A 163 3.99 13.40 10.36
N ARG A 164 3.23 14.17 9.58
CA ARG A 164 2.25 15.12 10.13
C ARG A 164 1.15 14.41 10.92
N VAL A 165 0.61 13.31 10.39
CA VAL A 165 -0.39 12.48 11.09
C VAL A 165 0.18 11.93 12.40
N LEU A 166 1.41 11.44 12.38
CA LEU A 166 2.06 10.90 13.58
C LEU A 166 2.32 11.98 14.66
N ARG A 167 2.74 13.19 14.26
CA ARG A 167 2.89 14.32 15.19
C ARG A 167 1.56 14.73 15.81
N LEU A 168 0.50 14.86 15.00
CA LEU A 168 -0.85 15.16 15.50
C LEU A 168 -1.35 14.06 16.45
N ALA A 169 -1.13 12.79 16.12
CA ALA A 169 -1.48 11.68 17.00
C ALA A 169 -0.72 11.75 18.34
N ALA A 170 0.59 12.03 18.30
CA ALA A 170 1.40 12.16 19.50
C ALA A 170 0.92 13.30 20.40
N SER A 171 0.64 14.46 19.80
CA SER A 171 0.09 15.64 20.46
C SER A 171 -1.26 15.35 21.11
N GLY A 172 -2.19 14.73 20.37
CA GLY A 172 -3.52 14.37 20.88
C GLY A 172 -3.50 13.31 21.98
N MET A 173 -2.44 12.49 22.06
CA MET A 173 -2.20 11.56 23.16
C MET A 173 -1.49 12.20 24.36
N GLY A 174 -1.11 13.47 24.28
CA GLY A 174 -0.39 14.19 25.33
C GLY A 174 1.05 13.70 25.51
N LEU A 175 1.68 13.16 24.46
CA LEU A 175 3.08 12.75 24.52
C LEU A 175 3.98 13.99 24.58
N ALA A 176 4.83 14.06 25.61
CA ALA A 176 5.65 15.23 25.90
C ALA A 176 6.81 15.45 24.92
N ASP A 177 7.17 14.44 24.12
CA ASP A 177 8.28 14.50 23.17
C ASP A 177 7.82 14.09 21.76
N GLU A 178 7.55 15.08 20.92
CA GLU A 178 7.22 14.85 19.51
C GLU A 178 8.44 14.38 18.68
N ALA A 179 9.66 14.47 19.22
CA ALA A 179 10.89 14.09 18.52
C ALA A 179 10.92 12.60 18.12
N HIS A 180 10.18 11.73 18.82
CA HIS A 180 10.00 10.33 18.42
C HIS A 180 9.44 10.19 17.00
N PHE A 181 8.61 11.14 16.56
CA PHE A 181 7.92 11.14 15.28
C PHE A 181 8.43 12.20 14.30
N GLU A 182 9.46 12.95 14.66
CA GLU A 182 10.19 13.81 13.73
C GLU A 182 11.02 13.00 12.75
N ALA A 183 11.39 13.61 11.61
CA ALA A 183 12.21 12.93 10.62
C ALA A 183 13.55 12.48 11.22
N GLY A 184 13.76 11.17 11.30
CA GLY A 184 14.95 10.58 11.92
C GLY A 184 14.80 10.27 13.42
N GLY A 185 13.63 10.54 14.00
CA GLY A 185 13.24 10.07 15.32
C GLY A 185 13.13 8.54 15.37
N GLU A 186 13.23 7.96 16.57
CA GLU A 186 13.32 6.51 16.78
C GLU A 186 12.24 5.70 16.03
N LEU A 187 11.00 6.21 15.99
CA LEU A 187 9.86 5.53 15.37
C LEU A 187 9.70 5.81 13.86
N THR A 188 10.48 6.74 13.30
CA THR A 188 10.40 7.14 11.87
C THR A 188 11.76 7.15 11.15
N ALA A 189 12.81 6.68 11.82
CA ALA A 189 14.14 6.48 11.26
C ALA A 189 14.23 5.26 10.34
N GLY A 190 13.25 4.35 10.43
CA GLY A 190 13.16 3.18 9.56
C GLY A 190 12.93 3.53 8.08
N PRO A 191 13.18 2.57 7.17
CA PRO A 191 13.01 2.79 5.74
C PRO A 191 11.53 2.95 5.37
N VAL A 192 11.25 3.79 4.37
CA VAL A 192 9.94 3.83 3.72
C VAL A 192 9.93 2.80 2.62
N ILE A 193 9.05 1.81 2.74
CA ILE A 193 8.83 0.77 1.73
C ILE A 193 7.47 0.97 1.09
N MET A 194 7.42 0.96 -0.24
CA MET A 194 6.18 1.04 -1.00
C MET A 194 5.85 -0.32 -1.60
N ASN A 195 4.60 -0.76 -1.41
CA ASN A 195 4.03 -1.89 -2.15
C ASN A 195 3.11 -1.33 -3.24
N VAL A 196 3.53 -1.45 -4.49
CA VAL A 196 2.68 -1.16 -5.65
C VAL A 196 1.89 -2.43 -5.95
N ASN A 197 0.63 -2.46 -5.50
CA ASN A 197 -0.25 -3.61 -5.65
C ASN A 197 -1.05 -3.53 -6.95
N HIS A 198 -1.07 -4.60 -7.73
CA HIS A 198 -1.88 -4.71 -8.93
C HIS A 198 -2.83 -5.91 -8.85
N TYR A 199 -4.13 -5.59 -8.84
CA TYR A 199 -5.21 -6.56 -8.79
C TYR A 199 -5.83 -6.68 -10.18
N VAL A 200 -5.52 -7.77 -10.87
CA VAL A 200 -6.10 -8.07 -12.20
C VAL A 200 -7.58 -8.43 -12.03
N ALA A 201 -8.41 -8.14 -13.02
CA ALA A 201 -9.82 -8.54 -13.01
C ALA A 201 -9.95 -10.04 -12.76
N CYS A 202 -10.76 -10.41 -11.76
CA CYS A 202 -10.98 -11.79 -11.36
C CYS A 202 -12.28 -12.31 -11.99
N PRO A 203 -12.30 -13.49 -12.66
CA PRO A 203 -13.51 -14.03 -13.26
C PRO A 203 -14.55 -14.50 -12.23
N ASP A 204 -14.11 -14.87 -11.02
CA ASP A 204 -15.00 -15.19 -9.91
C ASP A 204 -14.40 -14.69 -8.58
N PRO A 205 -14.69 -13.44 -8.18
CA PRO A 205 -14.16 -12.86 -6.95
C PRO A 205 -14.71 -13.53 -5.68
N SER A 206 -15.70 -14.43 -5.76
CA SER A 206 -16.20 -15.17 -4.59
C SER A 206 -15.30 -16.33 -4.15
N LEU A 207 -14.29 -16.67 -4.97
CA LEU A 207 -13.41 -17.81 -4.72
C LEU A 207 -12.03 -17.41 -4.18
N THR A 208 -11.63 -16.14 -4.29
CA THR A 208 -10.27 -15.70 -3.99
C THR A 208 -10.24 -14.34 -3.31
N LEU A 209 -9.05 -13.93 -2.86
CA LEU A 209 -8.78 -12.62 -2.27
C LEU A 209 -7.53 -12.02 -2.93
N GLY A 210 -7.45 -10.69 -3.03
CA GLY A 210 -6.24 -10.01 -3.48
C GLY A 210 -5.08 -10.09 -2.47
N ILE A 211 -5.39 -10.07 -1.17
CA ILE A 211 -4.44 -10.26 -0.09
C ILE A 211 -5.12 -10.99 1.08
N ALA A 212 -4.34 -11.75 1.85
CA ALA A 212 -4.80 -12.38 3.07
C ALA A 212 -5.25 -11.34 4.11
N PRO A 213 -6.21 -11.64 4.99
CA PRO A 213 -6.43 -10.87 6.21
C PRO A 213 -5.13 -10.79 7.04
N HIS A 214 -4.71 -9.58 7.40
CA HIS A 214 -3.48 -9.32 8.15
C HIS A 214 -3.56 -7.98 8.89
N CYS A 215 -2.60 -7.76 9.79
CA CYS A 215 -2.31 -6.44 10.34
C CYS A 215 -0.96 -5.97 9.79
N ASP A 216 -0.84 -4.67 9.51
CA ASP A 216 0.42 -4.09 9.11
C ASP A 216 1.41 -4.08 10.29
N PRO A 217 2.69 -4.46 10.08
CA PRO A 217 3.70 -4.45 11.13
C PRO A 217 4.35 -3.07 11.35
N ASN A 218 3.88 -2.04 10.64
CA ASN A 218 4.49 -0.71 10.59
C ASN A 218 3.86 0.25 11.60
N VAL A 219 4.53 1.36 11.89
CA VAL A 219 3.99 2.44 12.74
C VAL A 219 2.78 3.12 12.08
N VAL A 220 2.83 3.34 10.76
CA VAL A 220 1.72 3.88 9.97
C VAL A 220 1.81 3.39 8.53
N THR A 221 0.66 3.15 7.91
CA THR A 221 0.53 2.89 6.47
C THR A 221 -0.30 4.01 5.85
N VAL A 222 0.19 4.59 4.75
CA VAL A 222 -0.59 5.51 3.90
C VAL A 222 -0.95 4.77 2.62
N LEU A 223 -2.25 4.64 2.35
CA LEU A 223 -2.78 3.97 1.18
C LEU A 223 -3.34 4.99 0.18
N MET A 224 -2.97 4.82 -1.08
CA MET A 224 -3.62 5.49 -2.23
C MET A 224 -4.28 4.42 -3.09
N ASP A 225 -5.58 4.55 -3.34
CA ASP A 225 -6.32 3.68 -4.26
C ASP A 225 -6.59 4.36 -5.62
N ASN A 226 -7.20 3.63 -6.54
CA ASN A 226 -7.55 4.09 -7.88
C ASN A 226 -9.07 4.33 -8.06
N GLY A 227 -9.82 4.47 -6.97
CA GLY A 227 -11.28 4.62 -6.95
C GLY A 227 -12.07 3.32 -7.10
N VAL A 228 -11.42 2.18 -7.36
CA VAL A 228 -12.07 0.87 -7.37
C VAL A 228 -12.08 0.31 -5.94
N ARG A 229 -13.29 -0.01 -5.43
CA ARG A 229 -13.46 -0.55 -4.08
C ARG A 229 -12.80 -1.94 -3.95
N GLY A 230 -12.17 -2.19 -2.81
CA GLY A 230 -11.52 -3.49 -2.55
C GLY A 230 -10.80 -3.61 -1.20
N LEU A 231 -10.61 -2.50 -0.48
CA LEU A 231 -10.22 -2.50 0.93
C LEU A 231 -11.43 -2.81 1.83
#